data_AF-A0A7L5AV23-F1
#
_entry.id   AF-A0A7L5AV23-F1
#
_cell.length_a   1.000
_cell.length_b   1.000
_cell.length_c   1.000
_cell.angle_alpha   90.00
_cell.angle_beta   90.00
_cell.angle_gamma   90.00
#
_symmetry.space_group_name_H-M   'P 1'
#
loop_
_entity.id
_entity.type
_entity.pdbx_description
1 polymer ?
#
loop_
_entity_poly.entity_id
_entity_poly.type
_entity_poly.pdbx_seq_one_letter_code
_entity_poly.pdbx_strand_id
1 'polypeptide(L)'
;MTRPYDPAAETEAIRAWLGPLAHDTDTVDQRVEAVRTAWHAVDTAAAWDADDTEGRRAAAEAAAQYMLGDLTVAQAADAVLRARAVLADAEDRLRGTCLAALADGRGVTKIAREAGVATNTVYRWRDGRPDQ
;
A
#
# COMPACT_ATOMS: atom_id res chain seq x y z
N MET A 1 -24.71 13.76 -7.18
CA MET A 1 -25.11 14.44 -5.92
C MET A 1 -23.99 14.24 -4.92
N THR A 2 -23.12 15.22 -4.74
CA THR A 2 -22.07 15.18 -3.71
C THR A 2 -22.73 15.41 -2.36
N ARG A 3 -22.55 14.49 -1.42
CA ARG A 3 -23.05 14.66 -0.04
C ARG A 3 -22.44 15.96 0.52
N PRO A 4 -23.23 16.86 1.14
CA PRO A 4 -22.68 18.07 1.74
C PRO A 4 -21.63 17.68 2.78
N TYR A 5 -20.52 18.41 2.80
CA TYR A 5 -19.47 18.25 3.81
C TYR A 5 -20.06 18.50 5.20
N ASP A 6 -19.92 17.51 6.09
CA ASP A 6 -20.41 17.53 7.45
C ASP A 6 -19.22 17.50 8.43
N PRO A 7 -18.79 18.66 8.95
CA PRO A 7 -17.64 18.74 9.84
C PRO A 7 -17.87 18.03 11.18
N ALA A 8 -19.13 17.87 11.61
CA ALA A 8 -19.43 17.15 12.86
C ALA A 8 -19.23 15.64 12.68
N ALA A 9 -19.70 15.10 11.55
CA ALA A 9 -19.50 13.69 11.21
C ALA A 9 -18.01 13.35 11.00
N GLU A 10 -17.24 14.24 10.38
CA GLU A 10 -15.79 14.07 10.25
C GLU A 10 -15.08 14.05 11.61
N THR A 11 -15.46 14.96 12.51
CA THR A 11 -14.92 15.01 13.88
C THR A 11 -15.22 13.73 14.66
N GLU A 12 -16.43 13.18 14.52
CA GLU A 12 -16.81 11.91 15.14
C GLU A 12 -15.98 10.74 14.57
N ALA A 13 -15.78 10.70 13.25
CA ALA A 13 -14.94 9.69 12.61
C ALA A 13 -13.48 9.74 13.09
N ILE A 14 -12.91 10.94 13.23
CA ILE A 14 -11.54 11.13 13.76
C ILE A 14 -11.47 10.68 15.21
N ARG A 15 -12.45 11.04 16.05
CA ARG A 15 -12.50 10.60 17.46
C ARG A 15 -12.63 9.09 17.58
N ALA A 16 -13.44 8.46 16.73
CA ALA A 16 -13.55 7.01 16.68
C ALA A 16 -12.22 6.34 16.30
N TRP A 17 -11.50 6.92 15.34
CA TRP A 17 -10.18 6.43 14.92
C TRP A 17 -9.10 6.60 16.00
N LEU A 18 -9.07 7.74 16.71
CA LEU A 18 -8.15 7.99 17.83
C LEU A 18 -8.38 7.03 19.00
N GLY A 19 -9.55 6.42 19.10
CA GLY A 19 -9.92 5.51 20.18
C GLY A 19 -10.22 6.23 21.50
N PRO A 20 -10.28 5.49 22.63
CA PRO A 20 -10.56 6.07 23.94
C PRO A 20 -9.40 6.97 24.38
N LEU A 21 -9.57 8.27 24.23
CA LEU A 21 -8.57 9.26 24.64
C LEU A 21 -8.55 9.37 26.18
N ALA A 22 -7.37 9.30 26.78
CA ALA A 22 -7.19 9.62 28.19
C ALA A 22 -7.60 11.08 28.46
N HIS A 23 -8.19 11.34 29.63
CA HIS A 23 -9.11 12.44 29.99
C HIS A 23 -8.59 13.91 29.91
N ASP A 24 -7.77 14.28 28.93
CA ASP A 24 -7.31 15.65 28.71
C ASP A 24 -7.90 16.22 27.41
N THR A 25 -8.96 17.02 27.53
CA THR A 25 -9.77 17.53 26.41
C THR A 25 -9.00 18.47 25.49
N ASP A 26 -8.08 19.29 26.02
CA ASP A 26 -7.28 20.22 25.20
C ASP A 26 -6.28 19.44 24.31
N THR A 27 -5.74 18.34 24.82
CA THR A 27 -4.89 17.42 24.06
C THR A 27 -5.70 16.63 23.02
N VAL A 28 -6.97 16.31 23.30
CA VAL A 28 -7.87 15.64 22.34
C VAL A 28 -8.16 16.51 21.13
N ASP A 29 -8.57 17.76 21.32
CA ASP A 29 -8.97 18.61 20.21
C ASP A 29 -7.76 18.97 19.32
N GLN A 30 -6.56 19.18 19.90
CA GLN A 30 -5.33 19.34 19.12
C GLN A 30 -5.01 18.11 18.25
N ARG A 31 -5.18 16.91 18.79
CA ARG A 31 -4.98 15.66 18.03
C ARG A 31 -6.01 15.51 16.92
N VAL A 32 -7.27 15.88 17.16
CA VAL A 32 -8.32 15.87 16.14
C VAL A 32 -7.97 16.81 14.98
N GLU A 33 -7.55 18.04 15.27
CA GLU A 33 -7.15 19.01 14.24
C GLU A 33 -5.92 18.54 13.44
N ALA A 34 -4.95 17.91 14.11
CA ALA A 34 -3.77 17.36 13.46
C ALA A 34 -4.14 16.23 12.48
N VAL A 35 -5.05 15.31 12.87
CA VAL A 35 -5.55 14.25 11.99
C VAL A 35 -6.37 14.82 10.83
N ARG A 36 -7.27 15.78 11.10
CA ARG A 36 -8.07 16.44 10.04
C ARG A 36 -7.17 17.08 8.98
N THR A 37 -6.14 17.80 9.44
CA THR A 37 -5.15 18.44 8.56
C THR A 37 -4.44 17.40 7.68
N ALA A 38 -4.03 16.27 8.26
CA ALA A 38 -3.39 15.18 7.52
C ALA A 38 -4.31 14.58 6.46
N TRP A 39 -5.56 14.24 6.82
CA TRP A 39 -6.51 13.63 5.90
C TRP A 39 -6.87 14.56 4.75
N HIS A 40 -7.11 15.85 5.02
CA HIS A 40 -7.34 16.84 3.96
C HIS A 40 -6.14 17.01 3.03
N ALA A 41 -4.90 16.98 3.55
CA ALA A 41 -3.71 17.04 2.72
C ALA A 41 -3.62 15.84 1.75
N VAL A 42 -4.04 14.65 2.20
CA VAL A 42 -4.14 13.46 1.36
C VAL A 42 -5.25 13.61 0.32
N ASP A 43 -6.46 13.98 0.72
CA ASP A 43 -7.62 14.09 -0.18
C ASP A 43 -7.46 15.16 -1.26
N THR A 44 -6.70 16.23 -0.98
CA THR A 44 -6.47 17.33 -1.93
C THR A 44 -5.26 17.12 -2.84
N ALA A 45 -4.47 16.07 -2.61
CA ALA A 45 -3.31 15.79 -3.45
C ALA A 45 -3.73 15.41 -4.87
N ALA A 46 -3.18 16.11 -5.87
CA ALA A 46 -3.57 15.98 -7.27
C ALA A 46 -3.19 14.65 -7.94
N ALA A 47 -2.45 13.77 -7.25
CA ALA A 47 -1.80 12.59 -7.82
C ALA A 47 -2.48 11.25 -7.49
N TRP A 48 -3.71 11.26 -6.97
CA TRP A 48 -4.44 10.03 -6.68
C TRP A 48 -5.14 9.47 -7.91
N ASP A 49 -5.01 8.15 -8.09
CA ASP A 49 -5.96 7.42 -8.93
C ASP A 49 -7.34 7.45 -8.23
N ALA A 50 -8.37 7.86 -8.96
CA ALA A 50 -9.72 7.99 -8.43
C ALA A 50 -10.26 6.64 -7.91
N ASP A 51 -9.83 5.54 -8.52
CA ASP A 51 -10.27 4.19 -8.18
C ASP A 51 -9.44 3.55 -7.05
N ASP A 52 -8.29 4.13 -6.68
CA ASP A 52 -7.45 3.65 -5.57
C ASP A 52 -7.96 4.13 -4.21
N THR A 53 -9.11 3.59 -3.82
CA THR A 53 -9.74 3.88 -2.52
C THR A 53 -8.95 3.33 -1.33
N GLU A 54 -8.34 2.15 -1.49
CA GLU A 54 -7.61 1.50 -0.40
C GLU A 54 -6.22 2.13 -0.18
N GLY A 55 -5.51 2.46 -1.26
CA GLY A 55 -4.25 3.21 -1.17
C GLY A 55 -4.43 4.59 -0.57
N ARG A 56 -5.52 5.29 -0.92
CA ARG A 56 -5.89 6.56 -0.27
C ARG A 56 -6.15 6.40 1.22
N ARG A 57 -6.89 5.37 1.62
CA ARG A 57 -7.16 5.07 3.04
C ARG A 57 -5.86 4.82 3.80
N ALA A 58 -4.97 4.00 3.25
CA ALA A 58 -3.67 3.71 3.85
C ALA A 58 -2.78 4.97 3.97
N ALA A 59 -2.83 5.86 2.98
CA ALA A 59 -2.08 7.12 3.03
C ALA A 59 -2.64 8.10 4.06
N ALA A 60 -3.97 8.22 4.17
CA ALA A 60 -4.61 9.03 5.21
C ALA A 60 -4.26 8.52 6.62
N GLU A 61 -4.25 7.20 6.81
CA GLU A 61 -3.83 6.57 8.06
C GLU A 61 -2.37 6.88 8.41
N ALA A 62 -1.44 6.69 7.46
CA ALA A 62 -0.02 6.99 7.66
C ALA A 62 0.24 8.49 7.91
N ALA A 63 -0.49 9.38 7.23
CA ALA A 63 -0.39 10.82 7.44
C ALA A 63 -0.84 11.23 8.85
N ALA A 64 -1.92 10.63 9.35
CA ALA A 64 -2.38 10.84 10.73
C ALA A 64 -1.36 10.33 11.75
N GLN A 65 -0.82 9.12 11.56
CA GLN A 65 0.23 8.57 12.42
C GLN A 65 1.49 9.45 12.44
N TYR A 66 1.87 10.03 11.30
CA TYR A 66 2.98 10.99 11.24
C TYR A 66 2.70 12.25 12.05
N MET A 67 1.52 12.85 11.88
CA MET A 67 1.15 14.06 12.63
C MET A 67 1.06 13.84 14.14
N LEU A 68 0.78 12.61 14.58
CA LEU A 68 0.77 12.21 15.99
C LEU A 68 2.13 11.78 16.53
N GLY A 69 3.16 11.66 15.67
CA GLY A 69 4.51 11.23 16.04
C GLY A 69 4.69 9.72 16.16
N ASP A 70 3.68 8.92 15.78
CA ASP A 70 3.71 7.46 15.80
C ASP A 70 4.44 6.87 14.59
N LEU A 71 4.61 7.66 13.53
CA LEU A 71 5.30 7.27 12.30
C LEU A 71 6.26 8.38 11.83
N THR A 72 7.41 7.99 11.30
CA THR A 72 8.35 8.89 10.63
C THR A 72 8.47 8.54 9.14
N VAL A 73 8.90 9.51 8.34
CA VAL A 73 9.20 9.28 6.91
C VAL A 73 10.27 8.17 6.73
N ALA A 74 11.25 8.12 7.63
CA ALA A 74 12.29 7.09 7.60
C ALA A 74 11.72 5.67 7.82
N GLN A 75 10.83 5.50 8.80
CA GLN A 75 10.15 4.22 9.05
C GLN A 75 9.26 3.82 7.87
N ALA A 76 8.53 4.76 7.28
CA ALA A 76 7.71 4.49 6.09
C ALA A 76 8.56 4.08 4.88
N ALA A 77 9.68 4.77 4.63
CA ALA A 77 10.60 4.44 3.55
C ALA A 77 11.25 3.05 3.74
N ASP A 78 11.67 2.73 4.96
CA ASP A 78 12.24 1.44 5.31
C ASP A 78 11.21 0.29 5.17
N ALA A 79 9.95 0.52 5.51
CA ALA A 79 8.87 -0.43 5.24
C ALA A 79 8.71 -0.71 3.73
N VAL A 80 8.77 0.32 2.88
CA VAL A 80 8.74 0.15 1.41
C VAL A 80 9.95 -0.65 0.91
N LEU A 81 11.15 -0.37 1.42
CA LEU A 81 12.36 -1.11 1.03
C LEU A 81 12.26 -2.60 1.40
N ARG A 82 11.76 -2.91 2.61
CA ARG A 82 11.49 -4.30 3.02
C ARG A 82 10.46 -4.97 2.12
N ALA A 83 9.34 -4.31 1.83
CA ALA A 83 8.28 -4.86 0.99
C ALA A 83 8.81 -5.17 -0.43
N ARG A 84 9.64 -4.27 -1.00
CA ARG A 84 10.30 -4.50 -2.28
C ARG A 84 11.25 -5.70 -2.25
N ALA A 85 12.03 -5.85 -1.18
CA ALA A 85 12.92 -6.99 -1.04
C ALA A 85 12.15 -8.32 -0.94
N VAL A 86 11.02 -8.35 -0.22
CA VAL A 86 10.13 -9.52 -0.13
C VAL A 86 9.50 -9.85 -1.48
N LEU A 87 9.06 -8.83 -2.24
CA LEU A 87 8.52 -9.02 -3.58
C LEU A 87 9.58 -9.62 -4.51
N ALA A 88 10.79 -9.05 -4.54
CA ALA A 88 11.88 -9.54 -5.37
C ALA A 88 12.23 -11.01 -5.06
N ASP A 89 12.33 -11.37 -3.78
CA ASP A 89 12.56 -12.77 -3.36
C ASP A 89 11.41 -13.70 -3.79
N ALA A 90 10.16 -13.24 -3.71
CA ALA A 90 9.01 -14.02 -4.18
C ALA A 90 9.02 -14.22 -5.71
N GLU A 91 9.38 -13.19 -6.47
CA GLU A 91 9.53 -13.24 -7.93
C GLU A 91 10.67 -14.17 -8.35
N ASP A 92 11.82 -14.11 -7.67
CA ASP A 92 12.96 -15.00 -7.91
C ASP A 92 12.61 -16.46 -7.62
N ARG A 93 11.88 -16.73 -6.53
CA ARG A 93 11.37 -18.08 -6.22
C ARG A 93 10.40 -18.60 -7.27
N LEU A 94 9.49 -17.75 -7.74
CA LEU A 94 8.56 -18.09 -8.82
C LEU A 94 9.32 -18.44 -10.10
N ARG A 95 10.29 -17.60 -10.48
CA ARG A 95 11.16 -17.81 -11.65
C ARG A 95 11.92 -19.13 -11.53
N GLY A 96 12.58 -19.38 -10.41
CA GLY A 96 13.33 -20.62 -10.16
C GLY A 96 12.45 -21.87 -10.25
N THR A 97 11.24 -21.81 -9.67
CA THR A 97 10.26 -22.90 -9.73
C THR A 97 9.79 -23.16 -11.16
N CYS A 98 9.55 -22.11 -11.95
CA CYS A 98 9.18 -22.23 -13.35
C CYS A 98 10.30 -22.87 -14.19
N LEU A 99 11.56 -22.49 -13.94
CA LEU A 99 12.72 -23.07 -14.63
C LEU A 99 12.91 -24.56 -14.28
N ALA A 100 12.76 -24.93 -13.01
CA ALA A 100 12.80 -26.34 -12.60
C ALA A 100 11.67 -27.16 -13.25
N ALA A 101 10.45 -26.60 -13.32
CA ALA A 101 9.33 -27.23 -14.01
C ALA A 101 9.58 -27.45 -15.51
N LEU A 102 10.24 -26.50 -16.18
CA LEU A 102 10.66 -26.67 -17.59
C LEU A 102 11.69 -27.80 -17.74
N ALA A 103 12.66 -27.88 -16.82
CA ALA A 103 13.67 -28.95 -16.81
C ALA A 103 13.04 -30.34 -16.58
N ASP A 104 11.93 -30.41 -15.84
CA ASP A 104 11.09 -31.61 -15.65
C ASP A 104 10.17 -31.90 -16.85
N GLY A 105 10.32 -31.16 -17.97
CA GLY A 105 9.56 -31.38 -19.19
C GLY A 105 8.13 -30.82 -19.18
N ARG A 106 7.75 -30.01 -18.18
CA ARG A 106 6.44 -29.37 -18.17
C ARG A 106 6.35 -28.32 -19.29
N GLY A 107 5.20 -28.28 -19.97
CA GLY A 107 4.97 -27.34 -21.08
C GLY A 107 4.83 -25.88 -20.63
N VAL A 108 5.43 -24.96 -21.41
CA VAL A 108 5.46 -23.50 -21.16
C VAL A 108 4.07 -22.91 -20.90
N THR A 109 3.07 -23.25 -21.71
CA THR A 109 1.71 -22.72 -21.57
C THR A 109 1.07 -23.09 -20.22
N LYS A 110 1.34 -24.30 -19.72
CA LYS A 110 0.80 -24.75 -18.43
C LYS A 110 1.47 -23.99 -17.28
N ILE A 111 2.79 -23.83 -17.34
CA ILE A 111 3.56 -23.07 -16.36
C ILE A 111 3.11 -21.61 -16.32
N ALA A 112 3.03 -20.95 -17.48
CA ALA A 112 2.63 -19.55 -17.57
C ALA A 112 1.25 -19.30 -16.94
N ARG A 113 0.28 -20.18 -17.24
CA ARG A 113 -1.06 -20.10 -16.67
C ARG A 113 -1.08 -20.29 -15.15
N GLU A 114 -0.33 -21.27 -14.62
CA GLU A 114 -0.27 -21.51 -13.17
C GLU A 114 0.45 -20.37 -12.43
N ALA A 115 1.50 -19.82 -13.03
CA ALA A 115 2.27 -18.70 -12.48
C ALA A 115 1.58 -17.34 -12.65
N GLY A 116 0.49 -17.25 -13.42
CA GLY A 116 -0.20 -15.99 -13.71
C GLY A 116 0.61 -15.02 -14.57
N VAL A 117 1.53 -15.51 -15.40
CA VAL A 117 2.40 -14.70 -16.26
C VAL A 117 2.15 -14.99 -17.75
N ALA A 118 2.61 -14.10 -18.61
CA ALA A 118 2.59 -14.35 -20.06
C ALA A 118 3.56 -15.50 -20.43
N THR A 119 3.23 -16.27 -21.47
CA THR A 119 4.13 -17.32 -22.00
C THR A 119 5.48 -16.76 -22.45
N ASN A 120 5.50 -15.53 -22.97
CA ASN A 120 6.73 -14.83 -23.36
C ASN A 120 7.66 -14.59 -22.16
N THR A 121 7.11 -14.32 -20.98
CA THR A 121 7.90 -14.17 -19.73
C THR A 121 8.64 -15.46 -19.40
N VAL A 122 7.95 -16.60 -19.53
CA VAL A 122 8.57 -17.93 -19.27
C VAL A 122 9.66 -18.24 -20.30
N TYR A 123 9.43 -17.93 -21.58
CA TYR A 123 10.46 -18.07 -22.61
C TYR A 123 11.68 -17.19 -22.35
N ARG A 124 11.46 -15.94 -21.92
CA ARG A 124 12.53 -15.01 -21.54
C ARG A 124 13.38 -15.57 -20.40
N TRP A 125 12.76 -16.11 -19.35
CA TRP A 125 13.50 -16.70 -18.24
C TRP A 125 14.33 -17.91 -18.66
N ARG A 126 13.75 -18.80 -19.49
CA ARG A 126 14.46 -19.96 -20.05
C ARG A 126 15.69 -19.54 -20.86
N ASP A 127 15.54 -18.49 -21.66
CA ASP A 127 16.59 -18.00 -22.57
C ASP A 127 17.57 -17.03 -21.88
N GLY A 128 17.37 -16.71 -20.58
CA GLY A 128 18.24 -15.85 -19.80
C GLY A 128 18.23 -14.36 -20.21
N ARG A 129 17.16 -13.86 -20.86
CA ARG A 129 17.10 -12.45 -21.26
C ARG A 129 16.65 -11.56 -20.08
N PRO A 130 17.19 -10.34 -19.93
CA PRO A 130 16.79 -9.41 -18.87
C PRO A 130 15.35 -8.92 -19.05
N ASP A 131 14.70 -8.57 -17.94
CA ASP A 131 13.41 -7.88 -17.96
C ASP A 131 13.62 -6.46 -18.53
N GLN A 132 12.74 -6.02 -19.44
CA GLN A 132 12.74 -4.66 -20.00
C GLN A 132 11.91 -3.73 -19.13
#